data_AF-A0A026X1P5-F1
#
_entry.id   AF-A0A026X1P5-F1
#
_cell.length_a   1.000
_cell.length_b   1.000
_cell.length_c   1.000
_cell.angle_alpha   90.00
_cell.angle_beta   90.00
_cell.angle_gamma   90.00
#
_symmetry.space_group_name_H-M   'P 1'
#
loop_
_entity.id
_entity.type
_entity.pdbx_description
1 polymer ?
#
loop_
_entity_poly.entity_id
_entity_poly.type
_entity_poly.pdbx_seq_one_letter_code
_entity_poly.pdbx_strand_id
1 'polypeptide(L)'
;GLQFQIAYNEIDFTCDTIHCFFDNKELIIPLHKNVQGNVNILENENNVVSSEKSTNKSEPEKLHEGSFSWTDASIKLFLCLYKDKKDLVSLRKIKTKKILWQKISEEMKINGYNVPCIQVENKFKSLERSFKNIVTHNKKTGRNKISCPYER
;
A
#
# COMPACT_ATOMS: atom_id res chain seq x y z
N GLY A 1 26.98 -20.72 3.44
CA GLY A 1 25.53 -20.96 3.60
C GLY A 1 25.05 -21.74 2.39
N LEU A 2 24.10 -22.66 2.57
CA LEU A 2 23.48 -23.36 1.43
C LEU A 2 22.58 -22.37 0.69
N GLN A 3 22.82 -22.19 -0.61
CA GLN A 3 22.02 -21.35 -1.50
C GLN A 3 21.39 -22.26 -2.55
N PHE A 4 20.09 -22.08 -2.78
CA PHE A 4 19.37 -22.73 -3.88
C PHE A 4 18.87 -21.67 -4.85
N GLN A 5 18.81 -22.05 -6.12
CA GLN A 5 18.37 -21.19 -7.22
C GLN A 5 17.27 -21.92 -7.98
N ILE A 6 16.16 -21.24 -8.24
CA ILE A 6 15.03 -21.75 -9.02
C ILE A 6 15.02 -21.00 -10.34
N ALA A 7 14.85 -21.69 -11.46
CA ALA A 7 14.81 -21.02 -12.76
C ALA A 7 13.43 -20.35 -12.96
N TYR A 8 13.42 -19.16 -13.57
CA TYR A 8 12.21 -18.34 -13.69
C TYR A 8 11.07 -19.04 -14.45
N ASN A 9 11.40 -19.88 -15.42
CA ASN A 9 10.47 -20.69 -16.21
C ASN A 9 9.86 -21.87 -15.44
N GLU A 10 10.43 -22.23 -14.29
CA GLU A 10 9.92 -23.29 -13.41
C GLU A 10 8.94 -22.72 -12.36
N ILE A 11 8.75 -21.40 -12.34
CA ILE A 11 7.85 -20.72 -11.41
C ILE A 11 6.47 -20.62 -12.05
N ASP A 12 5.51 -21.33 -11.46
CA ASP A 12 4.10 -21.14 -11.77
C ASP A 12 3.52 -19.98 -10.95
N PHE A 13 3.37 -18.83 -11.60
CA PHE A 13 2.81 -17.62 -10.99
C PHE A 13 1.28 -17.67 -10.77
N THR A 14 0.61 -18.74 -11.21
CA THR A 14 -0.82 -18.97 -10.95
C THR A 14 -1.08 -19.75 -9.65
N CYS A 15 -0.03 -20.34 -9.07
CA CYS A 15 -0.10 -21.09 -7.84
C CYS A 15 0.30 -20.25 -6.62
N ASP A 16 -0.35 -20.54 -5.48
CA ASP A 16 -0.08 -19.89 -4.21
C ASP A 16 0.95 -20.66 -3.36
N THR A 17 1.61 -21.67 -3.94
CA THR A 17 2.62 -22.50 -3.29
C THR A 17 3.71 -22.83 -4.30
N ILE A 18 4.98 -22.75 -3.87
CA ILE A 18 6.13 -23.28 -4.65
C ILE A 18 6.45 -24.65 -4.10
N HIS A 19 6.49 -25.64 -4.99
CA HIS A 19 6.91 -26.99 -4.67
C HIS A 19 8.34 -27.17 -5.16
N CYS A 20 9.22 -27.66 -4.29
CA CYS A 20 10.57 -28.05 -4.69
C CYS A 20 10.98 -29.35 -4.00
N PHE A 21 11.88 -30.10 -4.63
CA PHE A 21 12.32 -31.40 -4.13
C PHE A 21 13.79 -31.31 -3.74
N PHE A 22 14.10 -31.74 -2.51
CA PHE A 22 15.47 -31.89 -2.03
C PHE A 22 15.63 -33.27 -1.42
N ASP A 23 16.52 -34.09 -1.97
CA ASP A 23 16.81 -35.44 -1.47
C ASP A 23 15.54 -36.31 -1.32
N ASN A 24 14.70 -36.35 -2.36
CA ASN A 24 13.40 -37.02 -2.40
C ASN A 24 12.39 -36.57 -1.33
N LYS A 25 12.64 -35.45 -0.66
CA LYS A 25 11.69 -34.79 0.23
C LYS A 25 11.08 -33.60 -0.49
N GLU A 26 9.75 -33.56 -0.49
CA GLU A 26 9.01 -32.43 -1.00
C GLU A 26 9.04 -31.29 0.04
N LEU A 27 9.45 -30.11 -0.41
CA LEU A 27 9.38 -28.87 0.33
C LEU A 27 8.32 -27.98 -0.33
N ILE A 28 7.29 -27.66 0.45
CA ILE A 28 6.20 -26.78 0.04
C ILE A 28 6.45 -25.43 0.69
N ILE A 29 6.62 -24.39 -0.14
CA ILE A 29 6.82 -23.01 0.28
C ILE A 29 5.51 -22.26 -0.02
N PRO A 30 4.68 -21.95 1.01
CA PRO A 30 3.48 -21.16 0.79
C PRO A 30 3.84 -19.74 0.35
N LEU A 31 3.32 -19.33 -0.80
CA LEU A 31 3.33 -17.94 -1.21
C LEU A 31 2.08 -17.31 -0.60
N HIS A 32 2.25 -16.35 0.30
CA HIS A 32 1.13 -15.77 1.04
C HIS A 32 0.00 -15.33 0.12
N LYS A 33 -1.14 -16.03 0.21
CA LYS A 33 -2.42 -15.63 -0.37
C LYS A 33 -2.87 -14.33 0.30
N ASN A 34 -3.22 -13.34 -0.51
CA ASN A 34 -3.92 -12.16 -0.05
C ASN A 34 -5.30 -12.60 0.45
N VAL A 35 -5.49 -12.62 1.78
CA VAL A 35 -6.73 -13.01 2.44
C VAL A 35 -7.86 -12.09 1.99
N GLN A 36 -8.75 -12.60 1.14
CA GLN A 36 -10.13 -12.11 1.09
C GLN A 36 -10.95 -12.90 2.12
N GLY A 37 -11.65 -12.16 2.98
CA GLY A 37 -12.76 -12.68 3.79
C GLY A 37 -12.40 -12.88 5.25
N ASN A 38 -12.89 -11.96 6.10
CA ASN A 38 -13.64 -12.29 7.31
C ASN A 38 -14.34 -11.00 7.79
N VAL A 39 -15.65 -10.94 7.55
CA VAL A 39 -16.56 -10.11 8.32
C VAL A 39 -16.58 -10.70 9.72
N ASN A 40 -16.09 -9.99 10.72
CA ASN A 40 -16.50 -10.19 12.11
C ASN A 40 -16.72 -8.80 12.72
N ILE A 41 -18.00 -8.42 12.76
CA ILE A 41 -18.52 -7.43 13.67
C ILE A 41 -18.37 -8.04 15.07
N LEU A 42 -17.67 -7.35 15.97
CA LEU A 42 -17.99 -7.31 17.38
C LEU A 42 -17.26 -6.13 18.03
N GLU A 43 -18.09 -5.23 18.53
CA GLU A 43 -17.79 -4.09 19.38
C GLU A 43 -17.08 -4.56 20.66
N ASN A 44 -16.06 -3.83 21.12
CA ASN A 44 -16.05 -3.36 22.49
C ASN A 44 -14.95 -2.32 22.78
N GLU A 45 -15.34 -1.41 23.64
CA GLU A 45 -14.70 -0.18 24.07
C GLU A 45 -13.53 -0.37 25.07
N ASN A 46 -12.82 0.75 25.30
CA ASN A 46 -11.99 1.10 26.48
C ASN A 46 -10.54 0.57 26.49
N ASN A 47 -9.50 1.31 26.91
CA ASN A 47 -9.26 2.71 27.26
C ASN A 47 -7.73 2.87 27.49
N VAL A 48 -7.19 4.07 27.22
CA VAL A 48 -6.03 4.75 27.86
C VAL A 48 -4.63 4.08 27.94
N VAL A 49 -3.71 4.71 27.18
CA VAL A 49 -2.34 5.19 27.51
C VAL A 49 -1.64 4.66 28.76
N SER A 50 -0.36 4.28 28.60
CA SER A 50 0.75 4.74 29.46
C SER A 50 2.12 4.53 28.81
N SER A 51 3.03 5.46 29.12
CA SER A 51 4.44 5.50 28.69
C SER A 51 5.37 4.95 29.79
N GLU A 52 6.56 4.54 29.35
CA GLU A 52 7.83 4.32 30.08
C GLU A 52 8.18 2.92 30.67
N LYS A 53 8.90 2.17 29.82
CA LYS A 53 10.32 1.74 29.94
C LYS A 53 10.74 0.55 30.87
N SER A 54 11.45 -0.38 30.21
CA SER A 54 12.58 -1.24 30.63
C SER A 54 12.32 -2.58 31.34
N THR A 55 12.57 -3.72 30.66
CA THR A 55 13.84 -4.52 30.70
C THR A 55 13.62 -6.00 30.29
N ASN A 56 14.26 -6.41 29.19
CA ASN A 56 14.79 -7.72 28.75
C ASN A 56 14.24 -9.07 29.30
N LYS A 57 13.75 -9.95 28.41
CA LYS A 57 14.35 -11.25 28.02
C LYS A 57 13.45 -12.10 27.09
N SER A 58 13.96 -12.37 25.88
CA SER A 58 13.86 -13.59 25.03
C SER A 58 12.53 -14.36 24.89
N GLU A 59 11.80 -14.16 23.78
CA GLU A 59 11.02 -15.15 22.99
C GLU A 59 10.41 -14.47 21.72
N PRO A 60 9.85 -15.23 20.75
CA PRO A 60 10.18 -15.16 19.33
C PRO A 60 9.84 -13.82 18.67
N GLU A 61 10.72 -13.38 17.78
CA GLU A 61 10.59 -12.12 17.03
C GLU A 61 9.41 -12.20 16.07
N LYS A 62 8.24 -11.81 16.57
CA LYS A 62 7.10 -11.36 15.76
C LYS A 62 7.61 -10.22 14.89
N LEU A 63 7.84 -10.48 13.61
CA LEU A 63 8.09 -9.45 12.61
C LEU A 63 6.88 -8.50 12.65
N HIS A 64 7.12 -7.32 13.21
CA HIS A 64 6.17 -6.22 13.19
C HIS A 64 5.81 -5.98 11.72
N GLU A 65 4.59 -6.34 11.35
CA GLU A 65 4.01 -6.02 10.05
C GLU A 65 3.96 -4.49 9.93
N GLY A 66 5.01 -3.95 9.31
CA GLY A 66 5.22 -2.51 9.23
C GLY A 66 4.13 -1.88 8.37
N SER A 67 3.25 -1.11 9.02
CA SER A 67 2.25 -0.27 8.36
C SER A 67 2.89 0.52 7.20
N PHE A 68 2.34 0.37 5.99
CA PHE A 68 2.82 1.10 4.82
C PHE A 68 2.80 2.62 5.08
N SER A 69 3.95 3.27 4.87
CA SER A 69 4.10 4.71 5.03
C SER A 69 4.23 5.41 3.67
N TRP A 70 3.51 6.52 3.52
CA TRP A 70 3.57 7.34 2.30
C TRP A 70 4.83 8.22 2.31
N THR A 71 5.86 7.81 1.59
CA THR A 71 7.06 8.61 1.33
C THR A 71 6.83 9.56 0.15
N ASP A 72 7.69 10.56 -0.01
CA ASP A 72 7.64 11.48 -1.16
C ASP A 72 7.73 10.73 -2.50
N ALA A 73 8.57 9.70 -2.59
CA ALA A 73 8.69 8.85 -3.77
C ALA A 73 7.39 8.10 -4.10
N SER A 74 6.72 7.50 -3.10
CA SER A 74 5.47 6.78 -3.33
C SER A 74 4.31 7.71 -3.66
N ILE A 75 4.30 8.93 -3.10
CA ILE A 75 3.33 9.97 -3.44
C ILE A 75 3.53 10.47 -4.88
N LYS A 76 4.77 10.73 -5.30
CA LYS A 76 5.08 11.15 -6.68
C LYS A 76 4.66 10.07 -7.69
N LEU A 77 5.02 8.81 -7.44
CA LEU A 77 4.59 7.70 -8.28
C LEU A 77 3.06 7.63 -8.37
N PHE A 78 2.37 7.71 -7.23
CA PHE A 78 0.91 7.71 -7.17
C PHE A 78 0.30 8.84 -8.03
N LEU A 79 0.82 10.07 -7.91
CA LEU A 79 0.31 11.22 -8.67
C LEU A 79 0.56 11.08 -10.17
N CYS A 80 1.72 10.54 -10.58
CA CYS A 80 2.01 10.20 -11.98
C CYS A 80 0.99 9.20 -12.53
N LEU A 81 0.81 8.06 -11.83
CA LEU A 81 -0.15 7.03 -12.23
C LEU A 81 -1.59 7.57 -12.31
N TYR A 82 -1.96 8.45 -11.38
CA TYR A 82 -3.27 9.10 -11.40
C TYR A 82 -3.44 10.02 -12.61
N LYS A 83 -2.43 10.84 -12.93
CA LYS A 83 -2.45 11.73 -14.10
C LYS A 83 -2.68 10.95 -15.39
N ASP A 84 -1.96 9.85 -15.58
CA ASP A 84 -2.05 9.02 -16.78
C ASP A 84 -3.41 8.32 -16.92
N LYS A 85 -3.98 7.87 -15.80
CA LYS A 85 -5.19 7.04 -15.80
C LYS A 85 -6.48 7.84 -15.61
N LYS A 86 -6.42 9.09 -15.14
CA LYS A 86 -7.57 10.00 -15.00
C LYS A 86 -8.30 10.19 -16.33
N ASP A 87 -7.55 10.39 -17.41
CA ASP A 87 -8.15 10.66 -18.72
C ASP A 87 -8.86 9.42 -19.28
N LEU A 88 -8.43 8.21 -18.90
CA LEU A 88 -9.13 6.97 -19.25
C LEU A 88 -10.54 6.89 -18.63
N VAL A 89 -10.76 7.51 -17.48
CA VAL A 89 -12.10 7.64 -16.87
C VAL A 89 -12.93 8.65 -17.66
N SER A 90 -12.35 9.81 -17.98
CA SER A 90 -13.01 10.86 -18.79
C SER A 90 -13.41 10.34 -20.18
N LEU A 91 -12.56 9.50 -20.79
CA LEU A 91 -12.79 8.87 -22.10
C LEU A 91 -13.70 7.63 -22.03
N ARG A 92 -14.31 7.33 -20.88
CA ARG A 92 -15.13 6.11 -20.60
C ARG A 92 -14.42 4.77 -20.89
N LYS A 93 -13.10 4.75 -21.08
CA LYS A 93 -12.31 3.51 -21.19
C LYS A 93 -12.26 2.75 -19.87
N ILE A 94 -12.47 3.47 -18.76
CA ILE A 94 -12.69 2.91 -17.43
C ILE A 94 -14.07 3.34 -16.94
N LYS A 95 -14.93 2.37 -16.58
CA LYS A 95 -16.33 2.62 -16.21
C LYS A 95 -16.49 3.38 -14.89
N THR A 96 -15.59 3.17 -13.92
CA THR A 96 -15.73 3.72 -12.56
C THR A 96 -14.39 4.13 -11.95
N LYS A 97 -14.42 5.10 -11.03
CA LYS A 97 -13.24 5.46 -10.22
C LYS A 97 -12.72 4.30 -9.37
N LYS A 98 -13.59 3.35 -8.98
CA LYS A 98 -13.18 2.13 -8.28
C LYS A 98 -12.16 1.33 -9.09
N ILE A 99 -12.42 1.12 -10.38
CA ILE A 99 -11.49 0.41 -11.28
C ILE A 99 -10.19 1.20 -11.47
N LEU A 100 -10.27 2.53 -11.52
CA LEU A 100 -9.08 3.40 -11.55
C LEU A 100 -8.18 3.14 -10.32
N TRP A 101 -8.76 3.13 -9.12
CA TRP A 101 -8.01 2.91 -7.88
C TRP A 101 -7.40 1.51 -7.79
N GLN A 102 -8.12 0.49 -8.28
CA GLN A 102 -7.59 -0.88 -8.37
C GLN A 102 -6.36 -0.94 -9.27
N LYS A 103 -6.44 -0.38 -10.48
CA LYS A 103 -5.31 -0.31 -11.41
C LYS A 103 -4.11 0.44 -10.83
N ILE A 104 -4.35 1.54 -10.11
CA ILE A 104 -3.25 2.28 -9.47
C ILE A 104 -2.63 1.45 -8.34
N SER A 105 -3.43 0.74 -7.54
CA SER A 105 -2.96 -0.15 -6.47
C SER A 105 -2.10 -1.30 -7.01
N GLU A 106 -2.52 -1.92 -8.12
CA GLU A 106 -1.76 -2.97 -8.80
C GLU A 106 -0.41 -2.44 -9.31
N GLU A 107 -0.41 -1.27 -9.97
CA GLU A 107 0.81 -0.64 -10.48
C GLU A 107 1.77 -0.22 -9.35
N MET A 108 1.23 0.32 -8.26
CA MET A 108 2.01 0.61 -7.06
C MET A 108 2.66 -0.66 -6.49
N LYS A 109 1.93 -1.79 -6.47
CA LYS A 109 2.44 -3.08 -6.02
C LYS A 109 3.58 -3.59 -6.91
N ILE A 110 3.45 -3.47 -8.23
CA ILE A 110 4.52 -3.81 -9.19
C ILE A 110 5.78 -2.98 -8.93
N ASN A 111 5.62 -1.71 -8.53
CA ASN A 111 6.71 -0.81 -8.17
C ASN A 111 7.22 -1.00 -6.73
N GLY A 112 6.85 -2.08 -6.04
CA GLY A 112 7.34 -2.43 -4.71
C GLY A 112 6.56 -1.81 -3.54
N TYR A 113 5.44 -1.12 -3.81
CA TYR A 113 4.59 -0.52 -2.77
C TYR A 113 3.31 -1.33 -2.57
N ASN A 114 3.24 -2.11 -1.49
CA ASN A 114 2.04 -2.88 -1.16
C ASN A 114 0.95 -1.99 -0.53
N VAL A 115 0.17 -1.32 -1.38
CA VAL A 115 -0.89 -0.39 -0.94
C VAL A 115 -2.25 -0.91 -1.40
N PRO A 116 -3.20 -1.20 -0.49
CA PRO A 116 -4.52 -1.63 -0.88
C PRO A 116 -5.31 -0.49 -1.53
N CYS A 117 -6.20 -0.84 -2.48
CA CYS A 117 -7.04 0.10 -3.23
C CYS A 117 -7.74 1.15 -2.36
N ILE A 118 -8.24 0.77 -1.19
CA ILE A 118 -8.91 1.70 -0.26
C ILE A 118 -7.96 2.78 0.28
N GLN A 119 -6.70 2.42 0.54
CA GLN A 119 -5.68 3.38 0.99
C GLN A 119 -5.25 4.31 -0.13
N VAL A 120 -5.19 3.82 -1.38
CA VAL A 120 -4.96 4.65 -2.58
C VAL A 120 -6.06 5.71 -2.71
N GLU A 121 -7.33 5.30 -2.59
CA GLU A 121 -8.46 6.23 -2.64
C GLU A 121 -8.43 7.24 -1.49
N ASN A 122 -8.18 6.79 -0.25
CA ASN A 122 -8.10 7.66 0.92
C ASN A 122 -6.95 8.65 0.79
N LYS A 123 -5.80 8.23 0.25
CA LYS A 123 -4.67 9.10 0.00
C LYS A 123 -5.02 10.19 -1.00
N PHE A 124 -5.71 9.85 -2.09
CA PHE A 124 -6.20 10.83 -3.06
C PHE A 124 -7.06 11.90 -2.38
N LYS A 125 -8.07 11.48 -1.61
CA LYS A 125 -8.98 12.40 -0.89
C LYS A 125 -8.23 13.31 0.09
N SER A 126 -7.23 12.76 0.78
CA SER A 126 -6.36 13.50 1.70
C SER A 126 -5.54 14.57 0.98
N LEU A 127 -4.88 14.20 -0.13
CA LEU A 127 -4.10 15.13 -0.95
C LEU A 127 -4.97 16.23 -1.55
N GLU A 128 -6.15 15.86 -2.07
CA GLU A 128 -7.11 16.82 -2.63
C GLU A 128 -7.58 17.83 -1.58
N ARG A 129 -7.91 17.37 -0.37
CA ARG A 129 -8.30 18.25 0.74
C ARG A 129 -7.16 19.18 1.14
N SER A 130 -5.95 18.66 1.28
CA SER A 130 -4.76 19.46 1.62
C SER A 130 -4.53 20.56 0.58
N PHE A 131 -4.59 20.22 -0.71
CA PHE A 131 -4.46 21.19 -1.80
C PHE A 131 -5.55 22.27 -1.74
N LYS A 132 -6.82 21.88 -1.57
CA LYS A 132 -7.94 22.84 -1.42
C LYS A 132 -7.76 23.78 -0.22
N ASN A 133 -7.23 23.26 0.89
CA ASN A 133 -6.93 24.06 2.08
C ASN A 133 -5.81 25.07 1.80
N ILE A 134 -4.75 24.67 1.10
CA ILE A 134 -3.66 25.57 0.68
C ILE A 134 -4.21 26.69 -0.22
N VAL A 135 -5.00 26.35 -1.23
CA VAL A 135 -5.63 27.33 -2.13
C VAL A 135 -6.51 28.31 -1.34
N THR A 136 -7.32 27.81 -0.42
CA THR A 136 -8.20 28.64 0.41
C THR A 136 -7.42 29.53 1.37
N HIS A 137 -6.31 29.03 1.91
CA HIS A 137 -5.41 29.80 2.75
C HIS A 137 -4.79 30.96 1.98
N ASN A 138 -4.28 30.70 0.77
CA ASN A 138 -3.61 31.68 -0.07
C ASN A 138 -4.54 32.75 -0.66
N LYS A 139 -5.86 32.49 -0.69
CA LYS A 139 -6.86 33.49 -1.07
C LYS A 139 -7.11 34.55 0.01
N LYS A 140 -6.74 34.29 1.27
CA LYS A 140 -6.94 35.24 2.37
C LYS A 140 -5.81 36.26 2.39
N THR A 141 -6.17 37.54 2.49
CA THR A 141 -5.21 38.64 2.59
C THR A 141 -4.57 38.70 3.98
N GLY A 142 -3.34 39.22 4.07
CA GLY A 142 -2.63 39.40 5.34
C GLY A 142 -1.99 38.13 5.93
N ARG A 143 -1.91 37.01 5.18
CA ARG A 143 -1.24 35.78 5.60
C ARG A 143 -0.10 35.40 4.65
N ASN A 144 0.86 34.64 5.15
CA ASN A 144 1.93 34.06 4.34
C ASN A 144 1.38 33.04 3.32
N LYS A 145 1.98 32.98 2.13
CA LYS A 145 1.60 31.98 1.12
C LYS A 145 2.16 30.61 1.49
N ILE A 146 1.35 29.57 1.35
CA ILE A 146 1.74 28.17 1.51
C ILE A 146 1.89 27.57 0.11
N SER A 147 2.97 26.81 -0.13
CA SER A 147 3.18 26.10 -1.41
C SER A 147 2.84 24.62 -1.26
N CYS A 148 2.24 24.02 -2.30
CA CYS A 148 2.04 22.59 -2.38
C CYS A 148 3.27 21.93 -3.04
N PRO A 149 3.96 20.98 -2.38
CA PRO A 149 5.17 20.33 -2.91
C PRO A 149 4.97 19.58 -4.23
N TYR A 150 3.72 19.30 -4.60
CA TYR A 150 3.34 18.47 -5.74
C TYR A 150 2.61 19.25 -6.84
N GLU A 151 2.67 20.59 -6.83
CA GLU A 151 1.92 21.48 -7.74
C GLU A 151 2.60 21.72 -9.10
N ARG A 152 3.63 20.96 -9.48
CA ARG A 152 4.39 21.18 -10.74
C ARG A 152 3.90 20.37 -11.92
#